data_AF-A0A9D7KJ38-F1
#
_entry.id   AF-A0A9D7KJ38-F1
#
_cell.length_a   1.000
_cell.length_b   1.000
_cell.length_c   1.000
_cell.angle_alpha   90.00
_cell.angle_beta   90.00
_cell.angle_gamma   90.00
#
_symmetry.space_group_name_H-M   'P 1'
#
loop_
_entity.id
_entity.type
_entity.pdbx_description
1 polymer ?
#
loop_
_entity_poly.entity_id
_entity_poly.type
_entity_poly.pdbx_seq_one_letter_code
_entity_poly.pdbx_strand_id
1 'polypeptide(L)'
;MEVGNTTNSKFDGGVRISEHPGTFEEHDSEFDGFSAEVSFGDEQIVMGLVFCQKNDPGDRQRFSMAHELGHLLLDIQGELNGEKVANRFASAFLLPRELMVKRLGARRNLITYEELKKFKEDTGVSIQAIIYRMKDLEIISRSSL
;
A
#
# COMPACT_ATOMS: atom_id res chain seq x y z
N MET A 1 23.86 -5.12 -32.55
CA MET A 1 22.60 -4.65 -33.15
C MET A 1 21.65 -4.42 -32.00
N GLU A 2 21.35 -3.14 -31.77
CA GLU A 2 20.52 -2.51 -30.71
C GLU A 2 20.49 -3.11 -29.30
N VAL A 3 21.36 -2.52 -28.46
CA VAL A 3 21.12 -2.33 -27.02
C VAL A 3 20.43 -0.98 -26.89
N GLY A 4 19.23 -0.93 -26.31
CA GLY A 4 18.54 0.33 -26.07
C GLY A 4 17.29 0.17 -25.22
N ASN A 5 17.35 0.61 -23.96
CA ASN A 5 16.52 1.71 -23.49
C ASN A 5 17.02 2.22 -22.13
N THR A 6 18.06 3.04 -22.13
CA THR A 6 18.42 3.88 -20.98
C THR A 6 17.57 5.14 -21.00
N THR A 7 16.43 5.12 -20.33
CA THR A 7 15.72 6.37 -20.01
C THR A 7 16.39 7.02 -18.81
N ASN A 8 17.44 7.79 -19.11
CA ASN A 8 17.94 8.84 -18.24
C ASN A 8 16.81 9.83 -17.98
N SER A 9 16.09 9.66 -16.86
CA SER A 9 15.23 10.71 -16.33
C SER A 9 15.74 11.10 -14.95
N LYS A 10 16.14 12.36 -14.81
CA LYS A 10 16.52 12.97 -13.53
C LYS A 10 15.44 12.68 -12.48
N PHE A 11 15.86 12.22 -11.31
CA PHE A 11 15.01 11.91 -10.18
C PHE A 11 14.63 13.22 -9.48
N ASP A 12 13.34 13.58 -9.50
CA ASP A 12 12.84 14.89 -9.02
C ASP A 12 12.06 14.75 -7.69
N GLY A 13 12.51 13.87 -6.79
CA GLY A 13 11.95 13.74 -5.43
C GLY A 13 10.54 13.16 -5.31
N GLY A 14 9.98 12.56 -6.37
CA GLY A 14 8.68 11.89 -6.35
C GLY A 14 8.79 10.36 -6.30
N VAL A 15 7.79 9.68 -5.71
CA VAL A 15 7.65 8.22 -5.76
C VAL A 15 7.24 7.81 -7.18
N ARG A 16 8.05 6.99 -7.86
CA ARG A 16 7.69 6.36 -9.14
C ARG A 16 7.48 4.86 -8.95
N ILE A 17 6.36 4.36 -9.48
CA ILE A 17 6.08 2.92 -9.57
C ILE A 17 6.41 2.50 -11.02
N SER A 18 7.29 1.51 -11.19
CA SER A 18 7.63 0.97 -12.51
C SER A 18 7.56 -0.55 -12.52
N GLU A 19 6.72 -1.11 -13.38
CA GLU A 19 6.60 -2.56 -13.57
C GLU A 19 7.69 -3.05 -14.52
N HIS A 20 8.53 -3.99 -14.06
CA HIS A 20 9.54 -4.64 -14.91
C HIS A 20 9.28 -6.15 -14.94
N PRO A 21 9.13 -6.77 -16.12
CA PRO A 21 9.07 -8.22 -16.23
C PRO A 21 10.45 -8.82 -15.93
N GLY A 22 10.63 -9.38 -14.74
CA GLY A 22 11.83 -10.11 -14.32
C GLY A 22 11.49 -11.51 -13.80
N THR A 23 12.38 -12.47 -14.03
CA THR A 23 12.30 -13.82 -13.45
C THR A 23 13.28 -13.91 -12.28
N PHE A 24 12.80 -14.21 -11.08
CA PHE A 24 13.60 -14.43 -9.89
C PHE A 24 13.35 -15.86 -9.39
N GLU A 25 14.39 -16.56 -8.91
CA GLU A 25 14.24 -17.90 -8.34
C GLU A 25 13.60 -17.81 -6.95
N GLU A 26 12.50 -18.54 -6.77
CA GLU A 26 11.74 -18.61 -5.52
C GLU A 26 12.51 -19.38 -4.45
N HIS A 27 12.60 -18.83 -3.24
CA HIS A 27 12.91 -19.60 -2.03
C HIS A 27 11.82 -19.32 -0.98
N ASP A 28 11.12 -20.39 -0.62
CA ASP A 28 10.00 -20.52 0.33
C ASP A 28 8.62 -19.94 -0.04
N SER A 29 7.60 -20.76 0.24
CA SER A 29 6.21 -20.63 -0.19
C SER A 29 5.32 -19.76 0.73
N GLU A 30 5.94 -18.93 1.57
CA GLU A 30 5.26 -18.01 2.50
C GLU A 30 5.87 -16.60 2.36
N PHE A 31 5.83 -16.07 1.12
CA PHE A 31 6.58 -14.88 0.70
C PHE A 31 5.64 -13.73 0.32
N ASP A 32 5.48 -12.75 1.21
CA ASP A 32 4.49 -11.64 1.07
C ASP A 32 5.13 -10.28 0.69
N GLY A 33 6.45 -10.22 0.51
CA GLY A 33 7.16 -9.03 0.07
C GLY A 33 8.65 -9.08 0.40
N PHE A 34 9.48 -8.49 -0.45
CA PHE A 34 10.92 -8.31 -0.18
C PHE A 34 11.29 -6.89 -0.49
N SER A 35 11.86 -6.20 0.49
CA SER A 35 12.47 -4.90 0.31
C SER A 35 13.99 -5.05 0.24
N ALA A 36 14.60 -4.37 -0.73
CA ALA A 36 16.05 -4.34 -0.92
C ALA A 36 16.55 -2.93 -0.63
N GLU A 37 17.68 -2.81 0.05
CA GLU A 37 18.45 -1.57 0.04
C GLU A 37 19.59 -1.74 -0.98
N VAL A 38 19.68 -0.84 -1.97
CA VAL A 38 20.67 -0.94 -3.04
C VAL A 38 21.46 0.37 -3.10
N SER A 39 22.64 0.39 -2.49
CA SER A 39 23.53 1.55 -2.54
C SER A 39 24.22 1.67 -3.91
N PHE A 40 24.27 2.90 -4.46
CA PHE A 40 24.95 3.17 -5.73
C PHE A 40 25.96 4.31 -5.54
N GLY A 41 27.23 3.96 -5.32
CA GLY A 41 28.29 4.93 -5.02
C GLY A 41 28.18 5.52 -3.60
N ASP A 42 28.57 6.78 -3.41
CA ASP A 42 28.50 7.49 -2.12
C ASP A 42 27.07 8.00 -1.79
N GLU A 43 26.12 7.83 -2.70
CA GLU A 43 24.70 8.17 -2.50
C GLU A 43 23.92 6.90 -2.09
N GLN A 44 23.35 6.92 -0.87
CA GLN A 44 22.43 5.88 -0.42
C GLN A 44 21.08 6.08 -1.12
N ILE A 45 20.85 5.35 -2.21
CA ILE A 45 19.55 5.25 -2.86
C ILE A 45 18.81 4.05 -2.25
N VAL A 46 17.80 4.28 -1.43
CA VAL A 46 16.95 3.19 -0.94
C VAL A 46 15.93 2.83 -2.04
N MET A 47 16.19 1.76 -2.78
CA MET A 47 15.26 1.23 -3.78
C MET A 47 14.39 0.12 -3.18
N GLY A 48 13.26 0.49 -2.59
CA GLY A 48 12.25 -0.47 -2.16
C GLY A 48 11.65 -1.21 -3.36
N LEU A 49 12.05 -2.47 -3.57
CA LEU A 49 11.30 -3.41 -4.39
C LEU A 49 10.12 -3.91 -3.55
N VAL A 50 8.97 -4.15 -4.17
CA VAL A 50 7.87 -4.84 -3.52
C VAL A 50 7.32 -5.88 -4.49
N PHE A 51 7.23 -7.11 -4.02
CA PHE A 51 6.69 -8.23 -4.78
C PHE A 51 5.25 -8.46 -4.37
N CYS A 52 4.40 -8.79 -5.32
CA CYS A 52 3.03 -9.22 -5.07
C CYS A 52 2.73 -10.44 -5.92
N GLN A 53 1.85 -11.32 -5.44
CA GLN A 53 1.46 -12.48 -6.23
C GLN A 53 0.71 -12.02 -7.48
N LYS A 54 1.18 -12.45 -8.65
CA LYS A 54 0.66 -12.01 -9.96
C LYS A 54 -0.85 -12.24 -10.14
N ASN A 55 -1.38 -13.28 -9.49
CA ASN A 55 -2.78 -13.69 -9.61
C ASN A 55 -3.69 -13.08 -8.56
N ASP A 56 -3.15 -12.28 -7.64
CA ASP A 56 -3.98 -11.60 -6.65
C ASP A 56 -4.88 -10.53 -7.30
N PRO A 57 -6.09 -10.33 -6.77
CA PRO A 57 -6.89 -9.16 -7.10
C PRO A 57 -6.10 -7.87 -6.83
N GLY A 58 -6.25 -6.88 -7.71
CA GLY A 58 -5.44 -5.65 -7.64
C GLY A 58 -5.61 -4.83 -6.35
N ASP A 59 -6.71 -4.99 -5.62
CA ASP A 59 -6.88 -4.38 -4.29
C ASP A 59 -6.00 -5.06 -3.23
N ARG A 60 -5.83 -6.39 -3.29
CA ARG A 60 -4.88 -7.11 -2.44
C ARG A 60 -3.44 -6.72 -2.77
N GLN A 61 -3.09 -6.68 -4.06
CA GLN A 61 -1.76 -6.23 -4.51
C GLN A 61 -1.43 -4.83 -4.00
N ARG A 62 -2.35 -3.85 -4.16
CA ARG A 62 -2.16 -2.49 -3.64
C ARG A 62 -1.95 -2.46 -2.13
N PHE A 63 -2.70 -3.26 -1.39
CA PHE A 63 -2.59 -3.31 0.05
C PHE A 63 -1.25 -3.92 0.50
N SER A 64 -0.84 -5.06 -0.08
CA SER A 64 0.46 -5.67 0.17
C SER A 64 1.60 -4.71 -0.19
N MET A 65 1.53 -4.04 -1.34
CA MET A 65 2.53 -3.03 -1.72
C MET A 65 2.66 -1.90 -0.69
N ALA A 66 1.53 -1.37 -0.22
CA ALA A 66 1.53 -0.32 0.78
C ALA A 66 1.97 -0.82 2.16
N HIS A 67 1.73 -2.09 2.48
CA HIS A 67 2.15 -2.73 3.72
C HIS A 67 3.67 -2.85 3.79
N GLU A 68 4.30 -3.40 2.75
CA GLU A 68 5.77 -3.49 2.66
C GLU A 68 6.43 -2.13 2.62
N LEU A 69 5.82 -1.16 1.92
CA LEU A 69 6.27 0.23 1.96
C LEU A 69 6.24 0.80 3.39
N GLY A 70 5.26 0.39 4.20
CA GLY A 70 5.18 0.74 5.61
C GLY A 70 6.35 0.19 6.42
N HIS A 71 6.73 -1.07 6.21
CA HIS A 71 7.92 -1.66 6.83
C HIS A 71 9.20 -0.95 6.44
N LEU A 72 9.29 -0.50 5.18
CA LEU A 72 10.45 0.23 4.67
C LEU A 72 10.59 1.64 5.24
N LEU A 73 9.48 2.38 5.31
CA LEU A 73 9.51 3.80 5.66
C LEU A 73 9.46 4.06 7.16
N LEU A 74 8.91 3.12 7.94
CA LEU A 74 8.70 3.30 9.37
C LEU A 74 9.80 2.61 10.15
N ASP A 75 10.53 3.40 10.93
CA ASP A 75 11.43 2.89 11.96
C ASP A 75 10.61 2.43 13.18
N ILE A 76 10.15 1.18 13.17
CA ILE A 76 9.27 0.64 14.21
C ILE A 76 10.13 0.12 15.36
N GLN A 77 10.24 0.94 16.40
CA GLN A 77 11.04 0.66 17.59
C GLN A 77 10.17 0.28 18.80
N GLY A 78 10.77 -0.45 19.75
CA GLY A 78 10.15 -0.78 21.05
C GLY A 78 9.13 -1.92 21.00
N GLU A 79 8.08 -1.84 21.83
CA GLU A 79 7.06 -2.90 21.99
C GLU A 79 5.94 -2.84 20.94
N LEU A 80 6.05 -1.97 19.93
CA LEU A 80 5.06 -1.88 18.87
C LEU A 80 5.12 -3.13 17.98
N ASN A 81 3.95 -3.68 17.68
CA ASN A 81 3.87 -4.78 16.73
C ASN A 81 4.01 -4.24 15.30
N GLY A 82 5.14 -4.56 14.65
CA GLY A 82 5.50 -4.13 13.29
C GLY A 82 4.38 -4.33 12.28
N GLU A 83 3.83 -5.53 12.22
CA GLU A 83 2.72 -5.90 11.34
C GLU A 83 1.49 -5.02 11.52
N LYS A 84 1.10 -4.73 12.77
CA LYS A 84 -0.05 -3.87 13.06
C LYS A 84 0.21 -2.43 12.61
N VAL A 85 1.44 -1.96 12.77
CA VAL A 85 1.85 -0.62 12.35
C VAL A 85 1.86 -0.52 10.82
N ALA A 86 2.46 -1.49 10.12
CA ALA A 86 2.48 -1.57 8.66
C ALA A 86 1.06 -1.67 8.07
N ASN A 87 0.19 -2.50 8.65
CA ASN A 87 -1.23 -2.58 8.26
C ASN A 87 -1.96 -1.24 8.41
N ARG A 88 -1.72 -0.54 9.53
CA ARG A 88 -2.32 0.79 9.79
C ARG A 88 -1.75 1.85 8.85
N PHE A 89 -0.46 1.75 8.50
CA PHE A 89 0.16 2.60 7.49
C PHE A 89 -0.48 2.36 6.12
N ALA A 90 -0.56 1.10 5.66
CA ALA A 90 -1.14 0.75 4.37
C ALA A 90 -2.58 1.27 4.22
N SER A 91 -3.40 1.08 5.27
CA SER A 91 -4.78 1.59 5.27
C SER A 91 -4.83 3.13 5.20
N ALA A 92 -3.93 3.82 5.90
CA ALA A 92 -3.86 5.28 5.90
C ALA A 92 -3.31 5.87 4.61
N PHE A 93 -2.34 5.19 4.00
CA PHE A 93 -1.70 5.58 2.75
C PHE A 93 -2.69 5.45 1.58
N LEU A 94 -3.38 4.32 1.48
CA LEU A 94 -4.36 4.08 0.42
C LEU A 94 -5.67 4.87 0.61
N LEU A 95 -6.06 5.11 1.87
CA LEU A 95 -7.29 5.82 2.22
C LEU A 95 -7.00 6.97 3.22
N PRO A 96 -6.46 8.10 2.74
CA PRO A 96 -6.16 9.26 3.58
C PRO A 96 -7.39 9.80 4.30
N ARG A 97 -7.20 10.36 5.49
CA ARG A 97 -8.33 10.86 6.33
C ARG A 97 -9.17 11.87 5.57
N GLU A 98 -8.52 12.78 4.86
CA GLU A 98 -9.15 13.87 4.11
C GLU A 98 -10.05 13.33 3.00
N LEU A 99 -9.58 12.30 2.28
CA LEU A 99 -10.37 11.58 1.27
C LEU A 99 -11.61 10.95 1.91
N MET A 100 -11.42 10.21 3.01
CA MET A 100 -12.49 9.51 3.71
C MET A 100 -13.56 10.49 4.23
N VAL A 101 -13.15 11.56 4.89
CA VAL A 101 -14.05 12.58 5.43
C VAL A 101 -14.75 13.36 4.31
N LYS A 102 -14.05 13.70 3.23
CA LYS A 102 -14.67 14.37 2.07
C LYS A 102 -15.71 13.49 1.40
N ARG A 103 -15.46 12.19 1.28
CA ARG A 103 -16.33 11.26 0.55
C ARG A 103 -17.50 10.73 1.38
N LEU A 104 -17.31 10.52 2.67
CA LEU A 104 -18.26 9.84 3.57
C LEU A 104 -18.79 10.75 4.70
N GLY A 105 -18.18 11.92 4.90
CA GLY A 105 -18.42 12.76 6.07
C GLY A 105 -17.62 12.34 7.31
N ALA A 106 -17.66 13.18 8.35
CA ALA A 106 -16.93 12.94 9.59
C ALA A 106 -17.54 11.83 10.47
N ARG A 107 -18.85 11.56 10.32
CA ARG A 107 -19.58 10.53 11.08
C ARG A 107 -20.80 10.02 10.31
N ARG A 108 -21.06 8.72 10.40
CA ARG A 108 -22.17 8.02 9.76
C ARG A 108 -22.78 7.00 10.72
N ASN A 109 -24.11 6.90 10.69
CA ASN A 109 -24.86 5.86 11.42
C ASN A 109 -25.20 4.66 10.53
N LEU A 110 -25.26 4.87 9.22
CA LEU A 110 -25.56 3.85 8.22
C LEU A 110 -24.71 4.11 6.98
N ILE A 111 -24.17 3.04 6.40
CA ILE A 111 -23.56 3.04 5.07
C ILE A 111 -24.11 1.85 4.30
N THR A 112 -24.55 2.08 3.07
CA THR A 112 -25.10 0.99 2.26
C THR A 112 -23.99 0.20 1.58
N TYR A 113 -24.29 -1.04 1.21
CA TYR A 113 -23.36 -1.86 0.42
C TYR A 113 -23.05 -1.23 -0.95
N GLU A 114 -24.02 -0.56 -1.58
CA GLU A 114 -23.80 0.14 -2.85
C GLU A 114 -22.85 1.33 -2.72
N GLU A 115 -22.94 2.10 -1.62
CA GLU A 115 -21.99 3.17 -1.33
C GLU A 115 -20.56 2.62 -1.19
N LEU A 116 -20.40 1.51 -0.47
CA LEU A 116 -19.11 0.84 -0.30
C LEU A 116 -18.57 0.28 -1.61
N LYS A 117 -19.41 -0.34 -2.43
CA LYS A 117 -19.03 -0.88 -3.74
C LYS A 117 -18.54 0.23 -4.65
N LYS A 118 -19.28 1.34 -4.75
CA LYS A 118 -18.86 2.51 -5.51
C LYS A 118 -17.53 3.07 -5.02
N PHE A 119 -17.34 3.12 -3.70
CA PHE A 119 -16.08 3.63 -3.15
C PHE A 119 -14.89 2.69 -3.44
N LYS A 120 -15.11 1.37 -3.44
CA LYS A 120 -14.12 0.39 -3.92
C LYS A 120 -13.79 0.59 -5.40
N GLU A 121 -14.78 0.85 -6.24
CA GLU A 121 -14.56 1.15 -7.66
C GLU A 121 -13.76 2.44 -7.86
N ASP A 122 -14.07 3.50 -7.09
CA ASP A 122 -13.40 4.81 -7.15
C ASP A 122 -11.93 4.74 -6.67
N THR A 123 -11.61 3.91 -5.68
CA THR A 123 -10.29 3.87 -5.02
C THR A 123 -9.45 2.65 -5.38
N GLY A 124 -10.07 1.59 -5.89
CA GLY A 124 -9.43 0.30 -6.05
C GLY A 124 -9.09 -0.40 -4.73
N VAL A 125 -9.65 0.02 -3.58
CA VAL A 125 -9.37 -0.62 -2.28
C VAL A 125 -10.49 -1.60 -1.92
N SER A 126 -10.18 -2.68 -1.21
CA SER A 126 -11.18 -3.67 -0.81
C SER A 126 -12.24 -3.04 0.12
N ILE A 127 -13.49 -3.51 0.04
CA ILE A 127 -14.57 -3.05 0.92
C ILE A 127 -14.18 -3.26 2.39
N GLN A 128 -13.52 -4.37 2.70
CA GLN A 128 -13.05 -4.67 4.05
C GLN A 128 -12.07 -3.61 4.54
N ALA A 129 -11.05 -3.25 3.75
CA ALA A 129 -10.08 -2.22 4.12
C ALA A 129 -10.74 -0.84 4.27
N ILE A 130 -11.73 -0.51 3.42
CA ILE A 130 -12.53 0.71 3.56
C ILE A 130 -13.27 0.72 4.91
N ILE A 131 -13.95 -0.35 5.28
CA ILE A 131 -14.68 -0.46 6.56
C ILE A 131 -13.72 -0.34 7.75
N TYR A 132 -12.58 -1.03 7.71
CA TYR A 132 -11.56 -0.91 8.76
C TYR A 132 -11.08 0.52 8.90
N ARG A 133 -10.78 1.19 7.78
CA ARG A 133 -10.37 2.59 7.80
C ARG A 133 -11.45 3.51 8.36
N MET A 134 -12.72 3.27 8.03
CA MET A 134 -13.83 4.04 8.61
C MET A 134 -13.91 3.88 10.13
N LYS A 135 -13.62 2.68 10.67
CA LYS A 135 -13.55 2.43 12.12
C LYS A 135 -12.34 3.12 12.75
N ASP A 136 -11.17 3.05 12.12
CA ASP A 136 -9.94 3.72 12.59
C ASP A 136 -10.10 5.24 12.65
N LEU A 137 -10.89 5.81 11.75
CA LEU A 137 -11.19 7.23 11.70
C LEU A 137 -12.43 7.64 12.50
N GLU A 138 -13.09 6.69 13.16
CA GLU A 138 -14.34 6.88 13.92
C GLU A 138 -15.50 7.45 13.09
N ILE A 139 -15.46 7.28 11.76
CA ILE A 139 -16.56 7.63 10.86
C ILE A 139 -17.76 6.74 11.16
N ILE A 140 -17.54 5.47 11.50
CA ILE A 140 -18.56 4.54 12.02
C ILE A 140 -18.14 4.00 13.38
N SER A 141 -19.13 3.57 14.17
CA SER A 141 -18.84 2.93 15.45
C SER A 141 -18.24 1.53 15.24
N ARG A 142 -17.44 1.06 16.22
CA ARG A 142 -16.86 -0.28 16.16
C ARG A 142 -17.90 -1.41 16.16
N SER A 143 -19.11 -1.13 16.66
CA SER A 143 -20.25 -2.07 16.78
C SER A 143 -21.25 -2.01 15.61
N SER A 144 -21.04 -1.17 14.59
CA SER A 144 -22.03 -0.93 13.52
C SER A 144 -21.92 -1.88 12.31
N LEU A 145 -21.69 -3.18 12.51
CA LEU A 145 -21.80 -4.17 11.43
C LEU A 145 -22.99 -5.10 11.66
#